data_AF-A0A0V7ZVJ7-F1
#
_entry.id   AF-A0A0V7ZVJ7-F1
#
_cell.length_a   1.000
_cell.length_b   1.000
_cell.length_c   1.000
_cell.angle_alpha   90.00
_cell.angle_beta   90.00
_cell.angle_gamma   90.00
#
_symmetry.space_group_name_H-M   'P 1'
#
loop_
_entity.id
_entity.type
_entity.pdbx_description
1 polymer ?
#
loop_
_entity_poly.entity_id
_entity_poly.type
_entity_poly.pdbx_seq_one_letter_code
_entity_poly.pdbx_strand_id
1 'polypeptide(L)'
;MAGPRTFPSLANTLSGVTQVAWEGLYKFERPFLTIWGGNDPGQLGQPQTQQMLINSIPGAVGQDHVRLPEASHFLQNDQGKEIARRIDAFITANPRSPESTERKSHRIL
;
A
#
# COMPACT_ATOMS: atom_id res chain seq x y z
N MET A 1 -21.02 0.48 -27.87
CA MET A 1 -21.48 0.35 -26.46
C MET A 1 -21.53 -1.14 -26.08
N ALA A 2 -20.44 -1.72 -25.57
CA ALA A 2 -20.34 -3.15 -25.21
C ALA A 2 -19.63 -3.40 -23.88
N GLY A 3 -19.53 -2.39 -23.00
CA GLY A 3 -18.78 -2.47 -21.74
C GLY A 3 -19.22 -3.57 -20.76
N PRO A 4 -20.54 -3.86 -20.56
CA PRO A 4 -20.94 -4.85 -19.56
C PRO A 4 -20.68 -6.31 -19.94
N ARG A 5 -20.53 -6.63 -21.23
CA ARG A 5 -20.40 -8.02 -21.72
C ARG A 5 -18.94 -8.50 -21.80
N THR A 6 -17.99 -7.57 -21.86
CA THR A 6 -16.55 -7.88 -21.85
C THR A 6 -15.97 -7.95 -20.44
N PHE A 7 -16.69 -7.46 -19.43
CA PHE A 7 -16.23 -7.42 -18.04
C PHE A 7 -15.88 -8.81 -17.49
N PRO A 8 -16.71 -9.87 -17.67
CA PRO A 8 -16.33 -11.21 -17.23
C PRO A 8 -15.10 -11.77 -17.95
N SER A 9 -14.90 -11.45 -19.24
CA SER A 9 -13.73 -11.92 -19.99
C SER A 9 -12.42 -11.23 -19.61
N LEU A 10 -12.47 -10.01 -19.03
CA LEU A 10 -11.28 -9.32 -18.55
C LEU A 10 -10.64 -10.04 -17.36
N ALA A 11 -11.41 -10.76 -16.54
CA ALA A 11 -10.85 -11.56 -15.45
C ALA A 11 -9.81 -12.59 -15.94
N ASN A 12 -10.03 -13.17 -17.13
CA ASN A 12 -9.12 -14.14 -17.75
C ASN A 12 -7.87 -13.51 -18.38
N THR A 13 -7.83 -12.18 -18.55
CA THR A 13 -6.65 -11.46 -19.09
C THR A 13 -5.83 -10.75 -18.02
N LEU A 14 -6.32 -10.71 -16.77
CA LEU A 14 -5.64 -10.04 -15.65
C LEU A 14 -4.67 -10.97 -14.92
N SER A 15 -4.81 -12.28 -15.08
CA SER A 15 -3.90 -13.27 -14.48
C SER A 15 -2.48 -13.08 -15.02
N GLY A 16 -1.53 -12.78 -14.14
CA GLY A 16 -0.12 -12.59 -14.51
C GLY A 16 0.31 -11.14 -14.70
N VAL A 17 -0.61 -10.22 -14.98
CA VAL A 17 -0.28 -8.80 -15.26
C VAL A 17 0.38 -8.12 -14.05
N THR A 18 0.04 -8.55 -12.84
CA THR A 18 0.56 -7.96 -11.60
C THR A 18 1.75 -8.72 -11.00
N GLN A 19 2.20 -9.84 -11.59
CA GLN A 19 3.27 -10.67 -10.99
C GLN A 19 4.57 -9.89 -10.83
N VAL A 20 4.97 -9.12 -11.86
CA VAL A 20 6.16 -8.26 -11.82
C VAL A 20 6.07 -7.20 -10.72
N ALA A 21 4.87 -6.65 -10.47
CA ALA A 21 4.66 -5.69 -9.40
C ALA A 21 4.81 -6.34 -8.01
N TRP A 22 4.32 -7.57 -7.84
CA TRP A 22 4.51 -8.35 -6.62
C TRP A 22 5.98 -8.66 -6.34
N GLU A 23 6.75 -9.04 -7.35
CA GLU A 23 8.20 -9.24 -7.21
C GLU A 23 8.92 -7.96 -6.77
N GLY A 24 8.47 -6.80 -7.26
CA GLY A 24 8.97 -5.50 -6.82
C GLY A 24 8.67 -5.23 -5.34
N LEU A 25 7.46 -5.53 -4.87
CA LEU A 25 7.07 -5.38 -3.47
C LEU A 25 7.88 -6.28 -2.53
N TYR A 26 8.15 -7.53 -2.92
CA TYR A 26 8.96 -8.46 -2.12
C TYR A 26 10.43 -8.02 -1.98
N LYS A 27 10.90 -7.11 -2.83
CA LYS A 27 12.25 -6.51 -2.78
C LYS A 27 12.22 -5.06 -2.28
N PHE A 28 11.07 -4.56 -1.84
CA PHE A 28 10.94 -3.16 -1.43
C PHE A 28 11.44 -2.97 0.01
N GLU A 29 12.64 -2.40 0.14
CA GLU A 29 13.34 -2.21 1.42
C GLU A 29 13.08 -0.85 2.08
N ARG A 30 12.51 0.10 1.34
CA ARG A 30 12.22 1.43 1.89
C ARG A 30 11.04 1.35 2.86
N PRO A 31 10.95 2.23 3.87
CA PRO A 31 9.87 2.23 4.84
C PRO A 31 8.49 2.11 4.18
N PHE A 32 7.69 1.14 4.64
CA PHE A 32 6.39 0.79 4.08
C PHE A 32 5.35 0.69 5.21
N LEU A 33 4.36 1.58 5.19
CA LEU A 33 3.29 1.61 6.20
C LEU A 33 1.96 1.16 5.60
N THR A 34 1.16 0.43 6.38
CA THR A 34 -0.22 0.10 6.04
C THR A 34 -1.19 0.69 7.06
N ILE A 35 -2.17 1.46 6.59
CA ILE A 35 -3.29 1.98 7.38
C ILE A 35 -4.58 1.51 6.70
N TRP A 36 -5.36 0.68 7.40
CA TRP A 36 -6.54 0.02 6.84
C TRP A 36 -7.79 0.37 7.65
N GLY A 37 -8.97 0.32 7.02
CA GLY A 37 -10.25 0.36 7.73
C GLY A 37 -10.48 -0.94 8.51
N GLY A 38 -10.92 -0.82 9.76
CA GLY A 38 -11.30 -1.94 10.62
C GLY A 38 -12.77 -2.36 10.44
N ASN A 39 -13.60 -1.47 9.90
CA ASN A 39 -15.03 -1.66 9.70
C ASN A 39 -15.41 -1.59 8.21
N ASP A 40 -14.62 -2.22 7.33
CA ASP A 40 -14.94 -2.37 5.91
C ASP A 40 -15.47 -3.79 5.66
N PRO A 41 -16.80 -3.98 5.45
CA PRO A 41 -17.39 -5.31 5.22
C PRO A 41 -17.02 -5.91 3.85
N GLY A 42 -16.23 -5.21 3.02
CA GLY A 42 -15.78 -5.68 1.72
C GLY A 42 -14.68 -6.75 1.77
N GLN A 43 -14.65 -7.61 0.75
CA GLN A 43 -13.63 -8.66 0.55
C GLN A 43 -12.20 -8.13 0.39
N LEU A 44 -12.02 -6.84 0.09
CA LEU A 44 -10.72 -6.20 -0.14
C LEU A 44 -10.06 -5.73 1.16
N GLY A 45 -10.82 -5.65 2.25
CA GLY A 45 -10.37 -5.15 3.55
C GLY A 45 -9.90 -6.23 4.51
N GLN A 46 -9.72 -7.49 4.10
CA GLN A 46 -9.48 -8.60 5.04
C GLN A 46 -8.17 -8.46 5.87
N PRO A 47 -8.19 -8.72 7.19
CA PRO A 47 -7.00 -8.69 8.05
C PRO A 47 -5.80 -9.45 7.50
N GLN A 48 -6.06 -10.59 6.86
CA GLN A 48 -5.07 -11.49 6.30
C GLN A 48 -4.29 -10.84 5.15
N THR A 49 -4.93 -10.02 4.33
CA THR A 49 -4.27 -9.32 3.21
C THR A 49 -3.28 -8.27 3.73
N GLN A 50 -3.68 -7.50 4.75
CA GLN A 50 -2.76 -6.56 5.38
C GLN A 50 -1.58 -7.30 6.02
N GLN A 51 -1.85 -8.41 6.71
CA GLN A 51 -0.81 -9.20 7.34
C GLN A 51 0.17 -9.81 6.32
N MET A 52 -0.33 -10.26 5.16
CA MET A 52 0.50 -10.73 4.06
C MET A 52 1.47 -9.62 3.61
N LEU A 53 0.99 -8.40 3.38
CA LEU A 53 1.85 -7.28 2.99
C LEU A 53 2.93 -6.97 4.05
N ILE A 54 2.55 -6.96 5.33
CA ILE A 54 3.47 -6.72 6.44
C ILE A 54 4.57 -7.79 6.49
N ASN A 55 4.20 -9.06 6.27
CA ASN A 55 5.14 -10.18 6.36
C ASN A 55 6.03 -10.30 5.12
N SER A 56 5.55 -9.88 3.95
CA SER A 56 6.23 -10.12 2.67
C SER A 56 7.07 -8.94 2.17
N ILE A 57 6.87 -7.73 2.69
CA ILE A 57 7.59 -6.53 2.24
C ILE A 57 8.67 -6.20 3.28
N PRO A 58 9.98 -6.27 2.95
CA PRO A 58 11.06 -6.01 3.91
C PRO A 58 10.95 -4.65 4.60
N GLY A 59 10.59 -3.60 3.85
CA GLY A 59 10.43 -2.24 4.36
C GLY A 59 9.25 -2.04 5.32
N ALA A 60 8.38 -3.05 5.51
CA ALA A 60 7.29 -2.99 6.48
C ALA A 60 7.75 -3.28 7.91
N VAL A 61 8.88 -3.98 8.09
CA VAL A 61 9.35 -4.38 9.41
C VAL A 61 9.57 -3.15 10.31
N GLY A 62 8.97 -3.19 11.50
CA GLY A 62 9.12 -2.15 12.52
C GLY A 62 8.27 -0.88 12.31
N GLN A 63 7.40 -0.83 11.31
CA GLN A 63 6.49 0.30 11.09
C GLN A 63 5.19 0.15 11.89
N ASP A 64 4.57 1.27 12.29
CA ASP A 64 3.34 1.30 13.11
C ASP A 64 2.05 1.01 12.30
N HIS A 65 1.94 -0.21 11.77
CA HIS A 65 0.78 -0.67 11.00
C HIS A 65 -0.50 -0.66 11.84
N VAL A 66 -1.62 -0.27 11.22
CA VAL A 66 -2.88 -0.16 11.97
C VAL A 66 -4.11 -0.54 11.15
N ARG A 67 -5.14 -1.00 11.87
CA ARG A 67 -6.53 -1.03 11.43
C ARG A 67 -7.34 -0.05 12.27
N LEU A 68 -7.97 0.90 11.62
CA LEU A 68 -8.74 1.97 12.24
C LEU A 68 -10.18 1.47 12.47
N PRO A 69 -10.60 1.18 13.71
CA PRO A 69 -11.85 0.44 13.98
C PRO A 69 -13.10 1.19 13.52
N GLU A 70 -13.08 2.52 13.51
CA GLU A 70 -14.24 3.35 13.12
C GLU A 70 -14.23 3.72 11.63
N ALA A 71 -13.23 3.26 10.87
CA ALA A 71 -13.08 3.56 9.46
C ALA A 71 -13.54 2.39 8.57
N SER A 72 -14.32 2.71 7.55
CA SER A 72 -14.79 1.80 6.52
C SER A 72 -14.01 2.02 5.21
N HIS A 73 -14.66 1.83 4.06
CA HIS A 73 -14.02 1.89 2.74
C HIS A 73 -13.37 3.25 2.43
N PHE A 74 -14.02 4.34 2.82
CA PHE A 74 -13.52 5.71 2.65
C PHE A 74 -12.87 6.21 3.93
N LEU A 75 -11.83 5.50 4.42
CA LEU A 75 -11.19 5.77 5.70
C LEU A 75 -10.74 7.23 5.90
N GLN A 76 -10.39 7.95 4.82
CA GLN A 76 -10.05 9.37 4.88
C GLN A 76 -11.24 10.29 5.23
N ASN A 77 -12.46 9.90 4.91
CA ASN A 77 -13.67 10.62 5.30
C ASN A 77 -14.02 10.33 6.76
N ASP A 78 -13.87 9.08 7.19
CA ASP A 78 -14.24 8.65 8.54
C ASP A 78 -13.22 9.13 9.58
N GLN A 79 -11.92 8.96 9.29
CA GLN A 79 -10.82 9.19 10.24
C GLN A 79 -9.63 9.92 9.62
N GLY A 80 -9.86 10.84 8.69
CA GLY A 80 -8.80 11.57 7.97
C GLY A 80 -7.76 12.26 8.86
N LYS A 81 -8.17 12.84 9.99
CA LYS A 81 -7.23 13.48 10.95
C LYS A 81 -6.25 12.48 11.55
N GLU A 82 -6.72 11.28 11.90
CA GLU A 82 -5.86 10.24 12.46
C GLU A 82 -4.92 9.65 11.41
N ILE A 83 -5.40 9.48 10.17
CA ILE A 83 -4.56 9.05 9.05
C ILE A 83 -3.43 10.07 8.81
N ALA A 84 -3.76 11.36 8.78
CA ALA A 84 -2.78 12.43 8.60
C ALA A 84 -1.72 12.42 9.72
N ARG A 85 -2.15 12.31 10.98
CA ARG A 85 -1.25 12.22 12.15
C ARG A 85 -0.29 11.04 12.05
N ARG A 86 -0.77 9.87 11.61
CA ARG A 86 0.06 8.67 11.44
C ARG A 86 1.04 8.78 10.29
N ILE A 87 0.63 9.39 9.17
CA ILE A 87 1.51 9.64 8.03
C ILE A 87 2.63 10.60 8.44
N ASP A 88 2.31 11.68 9.17
CA ASP A 88 3.30 12.64 9.67
C ASP A 88 4.30 11.97 10.64
N ALA A 89 3.80 11.17 11.58
CA ALA A 89 4.63 10.39 12.48
C ALA A 89 5.54 9.41 11.73
N PHE A 90 5.04 8.75 10.69
CA PHE A 90 5.80 7.84 9.85
C PHE A 90 6.92 8.54 9.09
N ILE A 91 6.65 9.72 8.50
CA ILE A 91 7.67 10.51 7.80
C ILE A 91 8.74 10.97 8.79
N THR A 92 8.33 11.43 9.97
CA THR A 92 9.25 11.90 11.02
C THR A 92 10.13 10.78 11.55
N ALA A 93 9.58 9.57 11.74
CA ALA A 93 10.32 8.39 12.19
C ALA A 93 11.27 7.81 11.11
N ASN A 94 11.05 8.16 9.84
CA ASN A 94 11.82 7.64 8.71
C ASN A 94 12.43 8.77 7.86
N PRO A 95 13.35 9.58 8.44
CA PRO A 95 13.98 10.67 7.71
C PRO A 95 14.78 10.14 6.52
N ARG A 96 14.78 10.87 5.39
CA ARG A 96 15.60 10.49 4.24
C ARG A 96 17.08 10.66 4.58
N SER A 97 17.87 9.62 4.33
CA SER A 97 19.33 9.75 4.32
C SER A 97 19.78 10.73 3.23
N PRO A 98 20.78 11.59 3.49
CA PRO A 98 21.28 12.59 2.53
C PRO A 98 21.71 11.99 1.18
N GLU A 99 22.23 10.75 1.18
CA GLU A 99 22.76 10.03 0.02
C GLU A 99 21.69 9.66 -1.04
N SER A 100 20.40 9.69 -0.68
CA SER A 100 19.30 9.36 -1.60
C SER A 100 19.04 10.45 -2.66
N THR A 101 19.62 11.64 -2.49
CA THR A 101 19.43 12.79 -3.38
C THR A 101 20.29 12.72 -4.65
N GLU A 102 21.47 12.09 -4.60
CA GLU A 102 22.41 12.08 -5.73
C GLU A 102 22.07 11.06 -6.84
N ARG A 103 21.39 9.96 -6.51
CA ARG A 103 21.08 8.89 -7.49
C ARG A 103 20.10 9.27 -8.60
N LYS A 104 19.44 10.45 -8.53
CA LYS A 104 18.59 10.95 -9.63
C LYS A 104 19.32 11.85 -10.62
N SER A 105 20.53 12.32 -10.34
CA SER A 105 21.22 13.29 -11.22
C SER A 105 22.08 12.66 -12.32
N HIS A 106 22.27 11.33 -12.33
CA HIS A 106 23.23 10.64 -13.21
C HIS A 106 22.60 9.73 -14.28
N ARG A 107 21.38 10.04 -14.76
CA ARG A 107 20.80 9.31 -15.91
C ARG A 107 20.40 10.24 -17.05
N ILE A 108 21.38 10.94 -17.61
CA ILE A 108 21.37 11.42 -19.00
C ILE A 108 22.76 11.14 -19.58
N LEU A 109 22.89 10.00 -20.26
CA LEU A 109 23.58 9.84 -21.54
C LEU A 109 22.89 8.69 -22.27
#